data_AF-A0A1B5Z8R5-F1
#
_entry.id   AF-A0A1B5Z8R5-F1
#
_cell.length_a   1.000
_cell.length_b   1.000
_cell.length_c   1.000
_cell.angle_alpha   90.00
_cell.angle_beta   90.00
_cell.angle_gamma   90.00
#
_symmetry.space_group_name_H-M   'P 1'
#
loop_
_entity.id
_entity.type
_entity.pdbx_description
1 polymer ?
#
loop_
_entity_poly.entity_id
_entity_poly.type
_entity_poly.pdbx_seq_one_letter_code
_entity_poly.pdbx_strand_id
1 'polypeptide(L)'
;RILAVIHALQPLPPFNALAAYDLNSGNRLFLSILHSDEPALANDVAVDSNGNAYVTNSIGNFIWKIDDKGEASIFSKSMRFTEHPVDRDTPYSFYGLNGIAYVSSGGYLLVAQSNTGKIFKVDVDDGTVRHVLLNKDLTCPDGVVLRSDGVVLVVSPEVNKLWLLKSNNGWGEGVVYDEIDLGDEGCPTSVVARERDKMYVLFGYLREGILGKLERESFKIEEIKSPKESEDENIWIYVMIGFGLVYFLYWRFQMGQLVKNMNKKIN
;
A
#
# COMPACT_ATOMS: atom_id res chain seq x y z
N ARG A 1 -7.36 17.30 -5.05
CA ARG A 1 -6.89 17.20 -6.45
C ARG A 1 -6.82 15.73 -6.85
N ILE A 2 -7.03 15.42 -8.14
CA ILE A 2 -6.72 14.13 -8.75
C ILE A 2 -5.34 14.23 -9.38
N LEU A 3 -4.54 13.17 -9.26
CA LEU A 3 -3.26 13.05 -9.96
C LEU A 3 -3.36 11.91 -10.98
N ALA A 4 -2.74 12.10 -12.14
CA ALA A 4 -2.61 11.07 -13.17
C ALA A 4 -1.15 10.98 -13.59
N VAL A 5 -0.54 9.82 -13.35
CA VAL A 5 0.77 9.47 -13.87
C VAL A 5 0.59 9.00 -15.31
N ILE A 6 1.37 9.58 -16.22
CA ILE A 6 1.23 9.35 -17.65
C ILE A 6 2.55 8.85 -18.19
N HIS A 7 2.50 7.70 -18.85
CA HIS A 7 3.56 7.21 -19.71
C HIS A 7 3.00 7.05 -21.13
N ALA A 8 3.63 7.69 -22.11
CA ALA A 8 3.23 7.57 -23.50
C ALA A 8 3.86 6.35 -24.17
N LEU A 9 3.02 5.52 -24.76
CA LEU A 9 3.42 4.39 -25.60
C LEU A 9 3.44 4.80 -27.08
N GLN A 10 4.12 3.99 -27.90
CA GLN A 10 4.09 4.14 -29.35
C GLN A 10 2.63 4.15 -29.86
N PRO A 11 2.31 4.97 -30.88
CA PRO A 11 3.22 5.72 -31.76
C PRO A 11 3.60 7.12 -31.26
N LEU A 12 3.19 7.53 -30.06
CA LEU A 12 3.56 8.84 -29.51
C LEU A 12 5.05 8.85 -29.13
N PRO A 13 5.74 10.01 -29.21
CA PRO A 13 7.08 10.15 -28.64
C PRO A 13 7.06 9.75 -27.16
N PRO A 14 8.06 9.01 -26.67
CA PRO A 14 8.11 8.60 -25.27
C PRO A 14 8.17 9.85 -24.39
N PHE A 15 7.17 10.01 -23.54
CA PHE A 15 7.18 11.04 -22.51
C PHE A 15 6.56 10.50 -21.23
N ASN A 16 7.04 11.02 -20.11
CA ASN A 16 6.51 10.78 -18.79
C ASN A 16 5.99 12.10 -18.24
N ALA A 17 4.83 12.10 -17.60
CA ALA A 17 4.25 13.29 -17.02
C ALA A 17 3.44 13.00 -15.75
N LEU A 18 3.26 14.02 -14.92
CA LEU A 18 2.25 14.05 -13.87
C LEU A 18 1.23 15.16 -14.20
N ALA A 19 -0.01 14.78 -14.40
CA ALA A 19 -1.11 15.73 -14.52
C ALA A 19 -1.85 15.86 -13.19
N ALA A 20 -2.20 17.08 -12.81
CA ALA A 20 -3.01 17.36 -11.63
C ALA A 20 -4.29 18.08 -12.02
N TYR A 21 -5.41 17.68 -11.41
CA TYR A 21 -6.74 18.24 -11.68
C TYR A 21 -7.44 18.61 -10.37
N ASP A 22 -8.21 19.69 -10.38
CA ASP A 22 -9.13 19.97 -9.30
C ASP A 22 -10.27 18.93 -9.31
N LEU A 23 -10.57 18.37 -8.15
CA LEU A 23 -11.53 17.26 -8.04
C LEU A 23 -12.98 17.73 -8.29
N ASN A 24 -13.29 18.97 -7.92
CA ASN A 24 -14.66 19.48 -7.99
C ASN A 24 -15.00 20.01 -9.38
N SER A 25 -14.10 20.76 -9.99
CA SER A 25 -14.30 21.40 -11.29
C SER A 25 -13.77 20.59 -12.47
N GLY A 26 -12.88 19.63 -12.24
CA GLY A 26 -12.18 18.90 -13.30
C GLY A 26 -11.14 19.74 -14.05
N ASN A 27 -10.89 20.99 -13.62
CA ASN A 27 -9.91 21.85 -14.26
C ASN A 27 -8.49 21.33 -14.02
N ARG A 28 -7.66 21.35 -15.06
CA ARG A 28 -6.24 20.99 -14.93
C ARG A 28 -5.50 22.07 -14.15
N LEU A 29 -4.88 21.68 -13.04
CA LEU A 29 -4.03 22.51 -12.21
C LEU A 29 -2.65 22.68 -12.86
N PHE A 30 -2.01 21.56 -13.23
CA PHE A 30 -0.74 21.55 -13.96
C PHE A 30 -0.55 20.26 -14.76
N LEU A 31 0.40 20.30 -15.69
CA LEU A 31 0.97 19.13 -16.36
C LEU A 31 2.50 19.25 -16.28
N SER A 32 3.11 18.43 -15.45
CA SER A 32 4.56 18.43 -15.21
C SER A 32 5.23 17.38 -16.05
N ILE A 33 6.21 17.76 -16.88
CA ILE A 33 7.01 16.80 -17.62
C ILE A 33 8.07 16.19 -16.69
N LEU A 34 8.12 14.86 -16.65
CA LEU A 34 9.06 14.12 -15.81
C LEU A 34 10.32 13.81 -16.64
N HIS A 35 11.29 14.72 -16.58
CA HIS A 35 12.53 14.61 -17.32
C HIS A 35 13.42 13.46 -16.80
N SER A 36 14.11 12.79 -17.72
CA SER A 36 15.07 11.72 -17.43
C SER A 36 16.10 11.66 -18.56
N ASP A 37 17.38 11.50 -18.19
CA ASP A 37 18.48 11.26 -19.14
C ASP A 37 18.58 9.78 -19.57
N GLU A 38 17.86 8.90 -18.86
CA GLU A 38 17.84 7.45 -19.07
C GLU A 38 16.41 6.95 -19.40
N PRO A 39 16.25 5.74 -19.98
CA PRO A 39 14.95 5.12 -20.16
C PRO A 39 14.12 5.13 -18.87
N ALA A 40 12.87 5.53 -18.98
CA ALA A 40 12.03 5.85 -17.84
C ALA A 40 10.57 5.49 -18.09
N LEU A 41 9.93 4.93 -17.08
CA LEU A 41 8.51 4.59 -17.07
C LEU A 41 7.91 5.09 -15.76
N ALA A 42 7.20 6.20 -15.83
CA ALA A 42 6.45 6.71 -14.69
C ALA A 42 5.25 5.80 -14.40
N ASN A 43 5.14 5.36 -13.16
CA ASN A 43 4.18 4.32 -12.78
C ASN A 43 3.17 4.81 -11.73
N ASP A 44 3.58 4.92 -10.47
CA ASP A 44 2.67 5.22 -9.35
C ASP A 44 3.03 6.55 -8.67
N VAL A 45 2.12 7.09 -7.87
CA VAL A 45 2.28 8.38 -7.19
C VAL A 45 1.77 8.39 -5.75
N ALA A 46 2.60 8.91 -4.85
CA ALA A 46 2.22 9.26 -3.49
C ALA A 46 2.28 10.77 -3.27
N VAL A 47 1.50 11.29 -2.32
CA VAL A 47 1.48 12.72 -1.98
C VAL A 47 1.78 12.90 -0.49
N ASP A 48 2.72 13.79 -0.16
CA ASP A 48 3.02 14.13 1.23
C ASP A 48 2.01 15.11 1.83
N SER A 49 2.18 15.42 3.12
CA SER A 49 1.34 16.37 3.85
C SER A 49 1.49 17.83 3.38
N ASN A 50 2.54 18.15 2.63
CA ASN A 50 2.80 19.48 2.10
C ASN A 50 2.27 19.65 0.66
N GLY A 51 1.71 18.58 0.07
CA GLY A 51 1.23 18.60 -1.31
C GLY A 51 2.32 18.37 -2.35
N ASN A 52 3.51 17.89 -1.98
CA ASN A 52 4.46 17.37 -2.94
C ASN A 52 4.03 15.97 -3.40
N ALA A 53 4.15 15.69 -4.68
CA ALA A 53 3.91 14.37 -5.26
C ALA A 53 5.23 13.66 -5.56
N TYR A 54 5.26 12.35 -5.35
CA TYR A 54 6.43 11.49 -5.57
C TYR A 54 6.05 10.41 -6.56
N VAL A 55 6.74 10.35 -7.70
CA VAL A 55 6.41 9.43 -8.79
C VAL A 55 7.52 8.40 -8.96
N THR A 56 7.16 7.12 -9.02
CA THR A 56 8.13 6.04 -9.22
C THR A 56 8.49 5.88 -10.70
N ASN A 57 9.76 5.54 -10.95
CA ASN A 57 10.25 5.15 -12.26
C ASN A 57 10.56 3.65 -12.29
N SER A 58 9.71 2.87 -12.95
CA SER A 58 9.86 1.40 -13.02
C SER A 58 11.01 0.92 -13.89
N ILE A 59 11.55 1.72 -14.81
CA ILE A 59 12.71 1.29 -15.63
C ILE A 59 14.00 1.87 -15.05
N GLY A 60 14.00 3.16 -14.73
CA GLY A 60 15.18 3.89 -14.26
C GLY A 60 15.54 3.65 -12.79
N ASN A 61 14.66 3.01 -11.99
CA ASN A 61 14.86 2.77 -10.56
C ASN A 61 15.20 4.05 -9.76
N PHE A 62 14.38 5.07 -9.94
CA PHE A 62 14.49 6.31 -9.17
C PHE A 62 13.11 6.93 -8.96
N ILE A 63 13.05 7.99 -8.15
CA ILE A 63 11.81 8.68 -7.79
C ILE A 63 11.91 10.14 -8.25
N TRP A 64 10.88 10.65 -8.92
CA TRP A 64 10.70 12.09 -9.14
C TRP A 64 9.95 12.72 -7.97
N LYS A 65 10.21 13.99 -7.69
CA LYS A 65 9.36 14.84 -6.83
C LYS A 65 8.80 15.98 -7.66
N ILE A 66 7.52 16.25 -7.46
CA ILE A 66 6.80 17.36 -8.05
C ILE A 66 6.26 18.20 -6.90
N ASP A 67 6.58 19.49 -6.85
CA ASP A 67 6.10 20.37 -5.79
C ASP A 67 4.62 20.75 -5.97
N ASP A 68 4.10 21.58 -5.06
CA ASP A 68 2.71 22.06 -5.09
C ASP A 68 2.41 23.00 -6.28
N LYS A 69 3.44 23.51 -6.96
CA LYS A 69 3.36 24.36 -8.16
C LYS A 69 3.52 23.58 -9.46
N GLY A 70 3.87 22.30 -9.39
CA GLY A 70 4.07 21.44 -10.54
C GLY A 70 5.52 21.43 -11.07
N GLU A 71 6.50 21.92 -10.30
CA GLU A 71 7.91 21.84 -10.67
C GLU A 71 8.46 20.44 -10.40
N ALA A 72 8.93 19.76 -11.44
CA ALA A 72 9.42 18.38 -11.36
C ALA A 72 10.94 18.31 -11.27
N SER A 73 11.44 17.40 -10.44
CA SER A 73 12.88 17.10 -10.28
C SER A 73 13.10 15.62 -9.96
N ILE A 74 14.32 15.12 -10.15
CA ILE A 74 14.71 13.79 -9.62
C ILE A 74 14.93 13.95 -8.13
N PHE A 75 14.18 13.19 -7.34
CA PHE A 75 14.21 13.23 -5.88
C PHE A 75 15.24 12.29 -5.28
N SER A 76 15.21 11.02 -5.70
CA SER A 76 16.13 10.00 -5.18
C SER A 76 16.47 8.99 -6.26
N LYS A 77 17.78 8.87 -6.55
CA LYS A 77 18.39 7.88 -7.45
C LYS A 77 19.44 7.08 -6.68
N SER A 78 19.00 6.44 -5.60
CA SER A 78 19.89 5.72 -4.68
C SER A 78 20.38 4.39 -5.28
N MET A 79 21.65 4.05 -5.03
CA MET A 79 22.21 2.74 -5.39
C MET A 79 21.50 1.57 -4.71
N ARG A 80 20.80 1.83 -3.59
CA ARG A 80 19.98 0.82 -2.88
C ARG A 80 18.89 0.23 -3.77
N PHE A 81 18.34 0.99 -4.72
CA PHE A 81 17.34 0.49 -5.65
C PHE A 81 17.88 -0.54 -6.65
N THR A 82 19.20 -0.73 -6.71
CA THR A 82 19.86 -1.65 -7.65
C THR A 82 20.80 -2.62 -6.95
N GLU A 83 20.77 -2.70 -5.62
CA GLU A 83 21.71 -3.51 -4.86
C GLU A 83 21.38 -5.01 -4.84
N HIS A 84 20.10 -5.34 -5.06
CA HIS A 84 19.62 -6.72 -5.06
C HIS A 84 19.64 -7.32 -6.46
N PRO A 85 20.03 -8.60 -6.61
CA PRO A 85 20.02 -9.27 -7.90
C PRO A 85 18.58 -9.43 -8.41
N VAL A 86 18.44 -9.26 -9.73
CA VAL A 86 17.17 -9.45 -10.44
C VAL A 86 17.20 -10.81 -11.14
N ASP A 87 16.16 -11.61 -10.93
CA ASP A 87 15.92 -12.81 -11.73
C ASP A 87 15.40 -12.40 -13.11
N ARG A 88 16.26 -12.54 -14.13
CA ARG A 88 16.00 -12.11 -15.49
C ARG A 88 15.07 -13.05 -16.26
N ASP A 89 14.81 -14.24 -15.74
CA ASP A 89 13.93 -15.23 -16.39
C ASP A 89 12.46 -14.99 -16.03
N THR A 90 12.17 -14.05 -15.12
CA THR A 90 10.80 -13.70 -14.72
C THR A 90 10.14 -12.71 -15.70
N PRO A 91 8.81 -12.80 -15.94
CA PRO A 91 8.08 -11.91 -16.86
C PRO A 91 8.14 -10.42 -16.50
N TYR A 92 8.43 -10.09 -15.23
CA TYR A 92 8.45 -8.73 -14.71
C TYR A 92 9.86 -8.25 -14.33
N SER A 93 10.91 -8.93 -14.79
CA SER A 93 12.31 -8.65 -14.46
C SER A 93 12.75 -7.21 -14.78
N PHE A 94 12.11 -6.55 -15.74
CA PHE A 94 12.39 -5.18 -16.14
C PHE A 94 11.60 -4.11 -15.38
N TYR A 95 10.65 -4.49 -14.53
CA TYR A 95 9.91 -3.56 -13.68
C TYR A 95 10.55 -3.45 -12.29
N GLY A 96 11.25 -2.35 -12.08
CA GLY A 96 11.85 -1.91 -10.83
C GLY A 96 10.85 -1.27 -9.86
N LEU A 97 11.12 -0.04 -9.44
CA LEU A 97 10.26 0.70 -8.50
C LEU A 97 8.84 0.84 -9.06
N ASN A 98 7.84 0.50 -8.25
CA ASN A 98 6.46 0.41 -8.69
C ASN A 98 5.53 1.11 -7.69
N GLY A 99 4.73 0.40 -6.90
CA GLY A 99 3.80 1.04 -5.98
C GLY A 99 4.47 1.87 -4.90
N ILE A 100 3.82 2.97 -4.51
CA ILE A 100 4.36 3.93 -3.54
C ILE A 100 3.30 4.45 -2.58
N ALA A 101 3.60 4.52 -1.30
CA ALA A 101 2.72 5.07 -0.28
C ALA A 101 3.46 6.02 0.67
N TYR A 102 2.81 7.13 1.05
CA TYR A 102 3.34 8.06 2.04
C TYR A 102 2.89 7.70 3.45
N VAL A 103 3.84 7.70 4.40
CA VAL A 103 3.60 7.48 5.82
C VAL A 103 3.81 8.79 6.59
N SER A 104 2.71 9.49 6.85
CA SER A 104 2.72 10.84 7.44
C SER A 104 3.26 10.90 8.86
N SER A 105 3.09 9.85 9.66
CA SER A 105 3.52 9.82 11.07
C SER A 105 5.05 9.86 11.24
N GLY A 106 5.81 9.54 10.20
CA GLY A 106 7.27 9.58 10.25
C GLY A 106 7.95 10.25 9.06
N GLY A 107 7.21 10.83 8.12
CA GLY A 107 7.79 11.59 7.01
C GLY A 107 8.60 10.73 6.04
N TYR A 108 8.05 9.62 5.56
CA TYR A 108 8.74 8.77 4.59
C TYR A 108 7.77 8.10 3.62
N LEU A 109 8.33 7.60 2.52
CA LEU A 109 7.66 6.81 1.51
C LEU A 109 8.00 5.34 1.73
N LEU A 110 7.04 4.45 1.48
CA LEU A 110 7.27 3.03 1.27
C LEU A 110 7.12 2.76 -0.22
N VAL A 111 8.14 2.14 -0.80
CA VAL A 111 8.25 1.94 -2.25
C VAL A 111 8.47 0.46 -2.52
N ALA A 112 7.57 -0.15 -3.28
CA ALA A 112 7.73 -1.51 -3.73
C ALA A 112 8.63 -1.58 -4.97
N GLN A 113 9.40 -2.67 -5.08
CA GLN A 113 10.18 -3.00 -6.26
C GLN A 113 9.74 -4.36 -6.80
N SER A 114 9.14 -4.39 -8.00
CA SER A 114 8.50 -5.58 -8.52
C SER A 114 9.50 -6.71 -8.82
N ASN A 115 10.62 -6.39 -9.47
CA ASN A 115 11.59 -7.38 -9.95
C ASN A 115 12.50 -8.01 -8.87
N THR A 116 12.56 -7.43 -7.67
CA THR A 116 13.34 -7.98 -6.53
C THR A 116 12.46 -8.39 -5.36
N GLY A 117 11.19 -7.95 -5.35
CA GLY A 117 10.27 -8.21 -4.26
C GLY A 117 10.52 -7.42 -2.99
N LYS A 118 11.39 -6.40 -3.04
CA LYS A 118 11.76 -5.59 -1.88
C LYS A 118 10.82 -4.43 -1.66
N ILE A 119 10.75 -4.01 -0.40
CA ILE A 119 10.16 -2.73 0.00
C ILE A 119 11.28 -1.83 0.51
N PHE A 120 11.27 -0.57 0.08
CA PHE A 120 12.21 0.44 0.53
C PHE A 120 11.48 1.53 1.31
N LYS A 121 12.13 2.00 2.38
CA LYS A 121 11.78 3.22 3.10
C LYS A 121 12.62 4.36 2.52
N VAL A 122 11.96 5.44 2.09
CA VAL A 122 12.62 6.64 1.54
C VAL A 122 12.21 7.85 2.36
N ASP A 123 13.17 8.49 3.02
CA ASP A 123 12.94 9.70 3.80
C ASP A 123 12.54 10.86 2.88
N VAL A 124 11.48 11.60 3.21
CA VAL A 124 10.97 12.68 2.33
C VAL A 124 11.80 13.97 2.39
N ASP A 125 12.60 14.13 3.45
CA ASP A 125 13.38 15.35 3.68
C ASP A 125 14.66 15.35 2.83
N ASP A 126 15.35 14.21 2.76
CA ASP A 126 16.66 14.09 2.10
C ASP A 126 16.75 13.01 1.00
N GLY A 127 15.70 12.21 0.81
CA GLY A 127 15.68 11.12 -0.17
C GLY A 127 16.51 9.90 0.22
N THR A 128 16.97 9.80 1.48
CA THR A 128 17.74 8.67 2.00
C THR A 128 16.92 7.39 1.92
N VAL A 129 17.51 6.35 1.32
CA VAL A 129 16.87 5.06 1.09
C VAL A 129 17.41 4.01 2.05
N ARG A 130 16.49 3.27 2.68
CA ARG A 130 16.78 2.09 3.50
C ARG A 130 15.92 0.92 3.05
N HIS A 131 16.50 -0.27 3.00
CA HIS A 131 15.73 -1.50 2.78
C HIS A 131 14.89 -1.82 4.01
N VAL A 132 13.62 -2.19 3.81
CA VAL A 132 12.75 -2.71 4.86
C VAL A 132 12.93 -4.22 4.95
N LEU A 133 13.40 -4.72 6.10
CA LEU A 133 13.54 -6.16 6.29
C LEU A 133 12.17 -6.79 6.53
N LEU A 134 11.72 -7.60 5.57
CA LEU A 134 10.50 -8.40 5.70
C LEU A 134 10.84 -9.85 6.04
N ASN A 135 9.86 -10.56 6.62
CA ASN A 135 9.95 -12.00 6.88
C ASN A 135 9.93 -12.88 5.61
N LYS A 136 9.63 -12.28 4.46
CA LYS A 136 9.70 -12.90 3.12
C LYS A 136 9.78 -11.82 2.06
N ASP A 137 10.30 -12.19 0.89
CA ASP A 137 10.20 -11.36 -0.30
C ASP A 137 8.79 -11.46 -0.90
N LEU A 138 8.36 -10.37 -1.51
CA LEU A 138 7.07 -10.27 -2.18
C LEU A 138 7.25 -10.63 -3.66
N THR A 139 6.48 -11.57 -4.20
CA THR A 139 6.58 -11.88 -5.63
C THR A 139 5.92 -10.77 -6.46
N CYS A 140 6.70 -9.96 -7.19
CA CYS A 140 6.16 -8.90 -8.05
C CYS A 140 5.17 -7.96 -7.33
N PRO A 141 5.55 -7.30 -6.23
CA PRO A 141 4.69 -6.30 -5.59
C PRO A 141 4.43 -5.15 -6.58
N ASP A 142 3.17 -4.74 -6.67
CA ASP A 142 2.68 -3.70 -7.58
C ASP A 142 2.11 -2.55 -6.74
N GLY A 143 0.82 -2.22 -6.85
CA GLY A 143 0.18 -1.17 -6.04
C GLY A 143 0.36 -1.34 -4.53
N VAL A 144 0.68 -0.22 -3.86
CA VAL A 144 0.89 -0.14 -2.40
C VAL A 144 -0.02 0.93 -1.82
N VAL A 145 -0.71 0.64 -0.71
CA VAL A 145 -1.46 1.66 0.02
C VAL A 145 -1.28 1.52 1.53
N LEU A 146 -1.14 2.65 2.21
CA LEU A 146 -1.19 2.72 3.67
C LEU A 146 -2.64 2.87 4.13
N ARG A 147 -3.12 1.89 4.91
CA ARG A 147 -4.41 1.96 5.60
C ARG A 147 -4.30 2.88 6.82
N SER A 148 -5.42 3.48 7.23
CA SER A 148 -5.46 4.47 8.31
C SER A 148 -5.01 3.96 9.67
N ASP A 149 -5.01 2.64 9.89
CA ASP A 149 -4.52 1.98 11.10
C ASP A 149 -3.01 1.62 11.06
N GLY A 150 -2.31 2.01 9.99
CA GLY A 150 -0.87 1.80 9.82
C GLY A 150 -0.49 0.49 9.12
N VAL A 151 -1.47 -0.33 8.72
CA VAL A 151 -1.23 -1.52 7.91
C VAL A 151 -0.96 -1.11 6.46
N VAL A 152 0.04 -1.74 5.84
CA VAL A 152 0.35 -1.52 4.42
C VAL A 152 -0.17 -2.70 3.63
N LEU A 153 -0.92 -2.39 2.60
CA LEU A 153 -1.49 -3.34 1.65
C LEU A 153 -0.62 -3.33 0.39
N VAL A 154 -0.27 -4.50 -0.11
CA VAL A 154 0.51 -4.66 -1.34
C VAL A 154 -0.14 -5.73 -2.22
N VAL A 155 -0.51 -5.37 -3.44
CA VAL A 155 -1.04 -6.35 -4.41
C VAL A 155 0.08 -6.95 -5.27
N SER A 156 -0.16 -8.15 -5.79
CA SER A 156 0.71 -8.79 -6.77
C SER A 156 -0.06 -9.32 -7.97
N PRO A 157 0.21 -8.82 -9.19
CA PRO A 157 -0.39 -9.33 -10.42
C PRO A 157 0.21 -10.67 -10.89
N GLU A 158 1.35 -11.10 -10.34
CA GLU A 158 2.00 -12.37 -10.74
C GLU A 158 1.42 -13.56 -9.97
N VAL A 159 1.15 -13.39 -8.67
CA VAL A 159 0.61 -14.47 -7.83
C VAL A 159 -0.83 -14.24 -7.38
N ASN A 160 -1.49 -13.19 -7.89
CA ASN A 160 -2.85 -12.78 -7.53
C ASN A 160 -3.10 -12.75 -6.02
N LYS A 161 -2.22 -12.05 -5.29
CA LYS A 161 -2.33 -11.92 -3.83
C LYS A 161 -2.46 -10.48 -3.39
N LEU A 162 -3.10 -10.30 -2.24
CA LEU A 162 -3.05 -9.10 -1.41
C LEU A 162 -2.31 -9.44 -0.12
N TRP A 163 -1.16 -8.80 0.11
CA TRP A 163 -0.40 -8.92 1.34
C TRP A 163 -0.73 -7.79 2.30
N LEU A 164 -0.92 -8.15 3.58
CA LEU A 164 -1.06 -7.20 4.67
C LEU A 164 0.21 -7.19 5.50
N LEU A 165 0.85 -6.03 5.54
CA LEU A 165 2.13 -5.80 6.20
C LEU A 165 1.94 -4.88 7.40
N LYS A 166 2.70 -5.14 8.46
CA LYS A 166 2.78 -4.26 9.63
C LYS A 166 4.21 -4.08 10.09
N SER A 167 4.47 -2.97 10.76
CA SER A 167 5.75 -2.67 11.40
C SER A 167 5.53 -2.08 12.78
N ASN A 168 6.42 -2.41 13.72
CA ASN A 168 6.43 -1.86 15.08
C ASN A 168 7.65 -0.95 15.34
N ASN A 169 8.49 -0.71 14.33
CA ASN A 169 9.76 0.04 14.47
C ASN A 169 9.92 1.11 13.37
N GLY A 170 8.82 1.69 12.90
CA GLY A 170 8.84 2.73 11.87
C GLY A 170 9.38 2.23 10.53
N TRP A 171 9.09 0.98 10.18
CA TRP A 171 9.50 0.32 8.93
C TRP A 171 11.01 0.22 8.74
N GLY A 172 11.77 0.01 9.82
CA GLY A 172 13.09 -0.61 9.69
C GLY A 172 12.95 -2.10 9.38
N GLU A 173 11.94 -2.73 9.98
CA GLU A 173 11.53 -4.11 9.76
C GLU A 173 10.00 -4.16 9.63
N GLY A 174 9.49 -5.17 8.94
CA GLY A 174 8.07 -5.42 8.80
C GLY A 174 7.76 -6.91 8.71
N VAL A 175 6.49 -7.25 8.88
CA VAL A 175 6.01 -8.63 8.76
C VAL A 175 4.80 -8.64 7.86
N VAL A 176 4.83 -9.51 6.84
CA VAL A 176 3.63 -9.99 6.14
C VAL A 176 2.89 -10.88 7.14
N TYR A 177 1.80 -10.37 7.70
CA TYR A 177 1.04 -11.10 8.73
C TYR A 177 -0.22 -11.77 8.18
N ASP A 178 -0.68 -11.36 6.99
CA ASP A 178 -1.79 -12.00 6.29
C ASP A 178 -1.54 -11.98 4.77
N GLU A 179 -2.07 -13.00 4.09
CA GLU A 179 -2.05 -13.11 2.64
C GLU A 179 -3.43 -13.53 2.18
N ILE A 180 -4.08 -12.71 1.37
CA ILE A 180 -5.39 -12.99 0.81
C ILE A 180 -5.20 -13.39 -0.63
N ASP A 181 -5.73 -14.56 -0.98
CA ASP A 181 -5.81 -15.04 -2.35
C ASP A 181 -6.93 -14.28 -3.07
N LEU A 182 -6.63 -13.73 -4.25
CA LEU A 182 -7.55 -12.92 -5.05
C LEU A 182 -8.15 -13.72 -6.22
N GLY A 183 -7.92 -15.03 -6.26
CA GLY A 183 -8.35 -15.94 -7.31
C GLY A 183 -7.38 -15.98 -8.50
N ASP A 184 -7.66 -16.85 -9.46
CA ASP A 184 -6.71 -17.18 -10.53
C ASP A 184 -6.70 -16.16 -11.70
N GLU A 185 -7.67 -15.25 -11.75
CA GLU A 185 -7.89 -14.36 -12.90
C GLU A 185 -7.86 -12.87 -12.52
N GLY A 186 -7.24 -12.05 -13.38
CA GLY A 186 -7.50 -10.61 -13.43
C GLY A 186 -6.32 -9.67 -13.27
N CYS A 187 -5.14 -10.14 -12.88
CA CYS A 187 -3.94 -9.32 -12.66
C CYS A 187 -4.27 -8.09 -11.78
N PRO A 188 -4.38 -8.25 -10.44
CA PRO A 188 -4.62 -7.14 -9.54
C PRO A 188 -3.46 -6.14 -9.61
N THR A 189 -3.75 -4.90 -10.01
CA THR A 189 -2.73 -3.87 -10.25
C THR A 189 -2.75 -2.75 -9.21
N SER A 190 -3.90 -2.50 -8.57
CA SER A 190 -4.04 -1.44 -7.58
C SER A 190 -4.97 -1.85 -6.44
N VAL A 191 -4.72 -1.28 -5.27
CA VAL A 191 -5.54 -1.46 -4.08
C VAL A 191 -5.75 -0.11 -3.40
N VAL A 192 -6.96 0.12 -2.90
CA VAL A 192 -7.28 1.24 -2.02
C VAL A 192 -8.01 0.74 -0.79
N ALA A 193 -7.77 1.40 0.34
CA ALA A 193 -8.49 1.13 1.59
C ALA A 193 -9.30 2.36 1.99
N ARG A 194 -10.57 2.18 2.32
CA ARG A 194 -11.43 3.26 2.84
C ARG A 194 -11.52 3.21 4.36
N GLU A 195 -11.78 2.01 4.86
CA GLU A 195 -11.92 1.67 6.29
C GLU A 195 -11.00 0.48 6.58
N ARG A 196 -10.89 0.10 7.85
CA ARG A 196 -10.03 -1.03 8.26
C ARG A 196 -10.40 -2.32 7.52
N ASP A 197 -11.69 -2.60 7.39
CA ASP A 197 -12.24 -3.85 6.88
C ASP A 197 -12.66 -3.83 5.40
N LYS A 198 -12.50 -2.69 4.71
CA LYS A 198 -12.95 -2.51 3.32
C LYS A 198 -11.81 -2.08 2.42
N MET A 199 -11.26 -3.07 1.72
CA MET A 199 -10.21 -2.91 0.73
C MET A 199 -10.84 -3.12 -0.65
N TYR A 200 -10.49 -2.31 -1.63
CA TYR A 200 -10.96 -2.46 -3.01
C TYR A 200 -9.76 -2.72 -3.90
N VAL A 201 -9.79 -3.83 -4.64
CA VAL A 201 -8.73 -4.23 -5.56
C VAL A 201 -9.21 -4.07 -7.00
N LEU A 202 -8.41 -3.39 -7.81
CA LEU A 202 -8.61 -3.27 -9.26
C LEU A 202 -7.87 -4.39 -9.98
N PHE A 203 -8.60 -5.13 -10.80
CA PHE A 203 -8.08 -6.16 -11.69
C PHE A 203 -7.97 -5.57 -13.10
N GLY A 204 -6.75 -5.18 -13.46
CA GLY A 204 -6.47 -4.42 -14.68
C GLY A 204 -6.31 -5.28 -15.93
N TYR A 205 -6.19 -6.61 -15.79
CA TYR A 205 -5.93 -7.54 -16.91
C TYR A 205 -4.74 -7.10 -17.79
N LEU A 206 -3.74 -6.44 -17.18
CA LEU A 206 -2.64 -5.80 -17.88
C LEU A 206 -1.90 -6.76 -18.84
N ARG A 207 -1.77 -8.03 -18.44
CA ARG A 207 -1.14 -9.07 -19.26
C ARG A 207 -1.86 -9.28 -20.60
N GLU A 208 -3.18 -9.18 -20.64
CA GLU A 208 -3.94 -9.29 -21.89
C GLU A 208 -3.64 -8.13 -22.84
N GLY A 209 -3.61 -6.90 -22.31
CA GLY A 209 -3.27 -5.71 -23.07
C GLY A 209 -1.84 -5.75 -23.62
N ILE A 210 -0.86 -6.17 -22.80
CA ILE A 210 0.54 -6.33 -23.22
C ILE A 210 0.66 -7.40 -24.32
N LEU A 211 -0.11 -8.50 -24.24
CA LEU A 211 -0.13 -9.55 -25.24
C LEU A 211 -0.99 -9.20 -26.48
N GLY A 212 -1.55 -7.99 -26.55
CA GLY A 212 -2.33 -7.52 -27.69
C GLY A 212 -3.74 -8.09 -27.78
N LYS A 213 -4.28 -8.66 -26.70
CA LYS A 213 -5.68 -9.08 -26.62
C LYS A 213 -6.55 -7.85 -26.30
N LEU A 214 -7.20 -7.31 -27.32
CA LEU A 214 -7.95 -6.05 -27.23
C LEU A 214 -9.48 -6.22 -27.18
N GLU A 215 -9.96 -7.46 -27.03
CA GLU A 215 -11.40 -7.78 -27.06
C GLU A 215 -12.11 -7.55 -25.72
N ARG A 216 -11.36 -7.22 -24.64
CA ARG A 216 -11.92 -7.03 -23.31
C ARG A 216 -12.72 -5.72 -23.23
N GLU A 217 -14.01 -5.86 -22.91
CA GLU A 217 -14.93 -4.72 -22.75
C GLU A 217 -15.14 -4.30 -21.29
N SER A 218 -14.72 -5.12 -20.32
CA SER A 218 -14.94 -4.85 -18.90
C SER A 218 -13.76 -5.23 -18.00
N PHE A 219 -13.62 -4.45 -16.92
CA PHE A 219 -12.62 -4.60 -15.86
C PHE A 219 -13.32 -4.78 -14.52
N LYS A 220 -12.65 -5.42 -13.56
CA LYS A 220 -13.23 -5.77 -12.27
C LYS A 220 -12.62 -4.91 -11.16
N ILE A 221 -13.48 -4.38 -10.29
CA ILE A 221 -13.09 -3.89 -8.96
C ILE A 221 -13.83 -4.75 -7.96
N GLU A 222 -13.12 -5.30 -6.98
CA GLU A 222 -13.69 -6.20 -5.97
C GLU A 222 -13.43 -5.66 -4.57
N GLU A 223 -14.45 -5.76 -3.71
CA GLU A 223 -14.30 -5.53 -2.27
C GLU A 223 -13.70 -6.79 -1.62
N ILE A 224 -12.57 -6.61 -0.95
CA ILE A 224 -11.82 -7.65 -0.25
C ILE A 224 -11.88 -7.37 1.25
N LYS A 225 -12.10 -8.44 2.02
CA LYS A 225 -12.07 -8.43 3.49
C LYS A 225 -11.05 -9.44 3.98
N SER A 226 -10.32 -9.12 5.05
CA SER A 226 -9.42 -10.09 5.69
C SER A 226 -10.23 -11.04 6.58
N PRO A 227 -10.25 -12.36 6.28
CA PRO A 227 -10.86 -13.34 7.18
C PRO A 227 -10.15 -13.39 8.52
N LYS A 228 -8.81 -13.27 8.50
CA LYS A 228 -7.96 -13.31 9.69
C LYS A 228 -8.26 -12.16 10.66
N GLU A 229 -8.38 -10.93 10.15
CA GLU A 229 -8.75 -9.79 11.00
C GLU A 229 -10.17 -9.93 11.55
N SER A 230 -11.09 -10.54 10.79
CA SER A 230 -12.46 -10.82 11.22
C SER A 230 -12.51 -11.89 12.34
N GLU A 231 -11.67 -12.92 12.26
CA GLU A 231 -11.54 -13.96 13.30
C GLU A 231 -10.94 -13.41 14.60
N ASP A 232 -9.88 -12.61 14.50
CA ASP A 232 -9.24 -11.99 15.67
C ASP A 232 -10.23 -11.09 16.45
N GLU A 233 -11.07 -10.33 15.76
CA GLU A 233 -12.12 -9.52 16.40
C GLU A 233 -13.14 -10.38 17.16
N ASN A 234 -13.57 -11.51 16.58
CA ASN A 234 -14.48 -12.44 17.25
C ASN A 234 -13.86 -13.01 18.53
N ILE A 235 -12.58 -13.40 18.50
CA ILE A 235 -11.87 -13.92 19.68
C ILE A 235 -11.86 -12.87 20.80
N TRP A 236 -11.53 -11.61 20.49
CA TRP A 236 -11.51 -10.53 21.48
C TRP A 236 -12.87 -10.26 22.11
N ILE A 237 -13.97 -10.36 21.34
CA ILE A 237 -15.33 -10.25 21.87
C ILE A 237 -15.59 -11.34 22.92
N TYR A 238 -15.23 -12.60 22.63
CA TYR A 238 -15.39 -13.69 23.60
C TYR A 238 -14.53 -13.51 24.85
N VAL A 239 -13.29 -13.03 24.70
CA VAL A 239 -12.40 -12.70 25.83
C VAL A 239 -13.03 -11.61 26.71
N MET A 240 -13.55 -10.54 26.11
CA MET A 240 -14.21 -9.44 26.84
C MET A 240 -15.49 -9.90 27.54
N ILE A 241 -16.31 -10.75 26.91
CA ILE A 241 -17.48 -11.38 27.54
C ILE A 241 -17.04 -12.23 28.75
N GLY A 242 -15.96 -13.00 28.61
CA GLY A 242 -15.38 -13.79 29.69
C GLY A 242 -14.96 -12.93 30.89
N PHE A 243 -14.22 -11.85 30.66
CA PHE A 243 -13.86 -10.89 31.72
C PHE A 243 -15.08 -10.24 32.37
N GLY A 244 -16.09 -9.86 31.58
CA GLY A 244 -17.35 -9.31 32.07
C GLY A 244 -18.11 -10.28 32.98
N LEU A 245 -18.14 -11.57 32.63
CA LEU A 245 -18.77 -12.62 33.45
C LEU A 245 -18.01 -12.85 34.76
N VAL A 246 -16.68 -12.91 34.72
CA VAL A 246 -15.86 -13.05 35.93
C VAL A 246 -16.08 -11.88 36.87
N TYR A 247 -16.07 -10.65 36.34
CA TYR A 247 -16.35 -9.44 37.12
C TYR A 247 -17.75 -9.46 37.72
N PHE A 248 -18.77 -9.86 36.95
CA PHE A 248 -20.14 -9.99 37.42
C PHE A 248 -20.28 -11.04 38.54
N LEU A 249 -19.65 -12.20 38.40
CA LEU A 249 -19.67 -13.25 39.42
C LEU A 249 -18.96 -12.81 40.70
N TYR A 250 -17.83 -12.11 40.57
CA TYR A 250 -17.12 -11.52 41.71
C TYR A 250 -17.97 -10.46 42.42
N TRP A 251 -18.57 -9.54 41.67
CA TRP A 251 -19.49 -8.53 42.21
C TRP A 251 -20.69 -9.15 42.92
N ARG A 252 -21.32 -10.18 42.31
CA ARG A 252 -22.43 -10.93 42.90
C ARG A 252 -22.02 -11.61 44.21
N PHE A 253 -20.82 -12.18 44.28
CA PHE A 253 -20.29 -12.79 45.49
C PHE A 253 -20.09 -11.74 46.61
N GLN A 254 -19.47 -10.60 46.29
CA GLN A 254 -19.26 -9.49 47.21
C GLN A 254 -20.61 -8.94 47.75
N MET A 255 -21.59 -8.72 46.87
CA MET A 255 -22.93 -8.29 47.30
C MET A 255 -23.65 -9.32 48.14
N GLY A 256 -23.49 -10.62 47.84
CA GLY A 256 -24.01 -11.70 48.67
C GLY A 256 -23.44 -11.67 50.09
N GLN A 257 -22.16 -11.36 50.27
CA GLN A 257 -21.56 -11.15 51.59
C GLN A 257 -22.07 -9.88 52.27
N LEU A 258 -22.20 -8.78 51.52
CA LEU A 258 -22.67 -7.49 52.04
C LEU A 258 -24.10 -7.57 52.57
N VAL A 259 -25.02 -8.20 51.82
CA VAL A 259 -26.41 -8.45 52.26
C VAL A 259 -26.46 -9.32 53.51
N LYS A 260 -25.66 -10.39 53.58
CA LYS A 260 -25.58 -11.24 54.78
C LYS A 260 -25.10 -10.46 56.01
N ASN A 261 -24.13 -9.55 55.84
CA ASN A 261 -23.61 -8.73 56.92
C ASN A 261 -24.59 -7.64 57.37
N MET A 262 -25.40 -7.09 56.45
CA MET A 262 -26.46 -6.13 56.79
C MET A 262 -27.59 -6.80 57.61
N ASN A 263 -28.01 -8.01 57.23
CA ASN A 263 -29.07 -8.74 57.97
C ASN A 263 -28.65 -9.11 59.40
N LYS A 264 -27.35 -9.32 59.66
CA LYS A 264 -26.82 -9.56 61.01
C LYS A 264 -26.84 -8.33 61.94
N LYS A 265 -27.00 -7.12 61.40
CA LYS A 265 -27.05 -5.87 62.19
C LYS A 265 -28.49 -5.42 62.53
N ILE A 266 -29.50 -6.07 61.95
CA ILE A 266 -30.92 -5.70 62.10
C ILE A 266 -31.64 -6.59 63.13
N ASN A 267 -31.03 -7.71 63.55
CA ASN A 267 -31.42 -8.50 64.71
C ASN A 267 -30.49 -8.21 65.88
#